data_AF-X1GBH8-F1
#
_entry.id   AF-X1GBH8-F1
#
_cell.length_a   1.000
_cell.length_b   1.000
_cell.length_c   1.000
_cell.angle_alpha   90.00
_cell.angle_beta   90.00
_cell.angle_gamma   90.00
#
_symmetry.space_group_name_H-M   'P 1'
#
loop_
_entity.id
_entity.type
_entity.pdbx_description
1 polymer ?
#
loop_
_entity_poly.entity_id
_entity_poly.type
_entity_poly.pdbx_seq_one_letter_code
_entity_poly.pdbx_strand_id
1 'polypeptide(L)'
;NTADNNLAGFLLVNSDNNTFSNNVAINNLHGFRFWHSNNNTLTNSTANSNLEYGIYLDNSNYNNITRNTVFFNELGSIFEVDCVGNEISGNIYSPGTFFLESDAGEFDADGTFTLTWTVSQNADNYTLYQNSEILAEGLTVTEYNITDLSPGTYEFYVKAFNINREVDSNTIKVIVKFLLYIDGNLDFHQTAT
;
A
#
# COMPACT_ATOMS: atom_id res chain seq x y z
N ASN A 1 17.56 -16.02 -15.58
CA ASN A 1 18.68 -15.90 -14.61
C ASN A 1 18.19 -15.30 -13.31
N THR A 2 18.87 -15.54 -12.19
CA THR A 2 18.56 -14.95 -10.89
C THR A 2 19.74 -14.15 -10.38
N ALA A 3 19.49 -12.92 -9.94
CA ALA A 3 20.46 -12.04 -9.28
C ALA A 3 19.90 -11.62 -7.92
N ASP A 4 20.65 -11.93 -6.86
CA ASP A 4 20.25 -11.76 -5.46
C ASP A 4 21.39 -11.15 -4.65
N ASN A 5 21.08 -10.17 -3.78
CA ASN A 5 22.04 -9.50 -2.89
C ASN A 5 23.22 -8.78 -3.59
N ASN A 6 22.95 -8.03 -4.66
CA ASN A 6 23.95 -7.24 -5.41
C ASN A 6 23.66 -5.73 -5.37
N LEU A 7 24.59 -4.91 -5.85
CA LEU A 7 24.32 -3.48 -6.09
C LEU A 7 23.31 -3.28 -7.23
N ALA A 8 23.49 -4.00 -8.34
CA ALA A 8 22.48 -4.06 -9.40
C ALA A 8 22.29 -5.54 -9.74
N GLY A 9 21.05 -6.01 -9.78
CA GLY A 9 20.77 -7.39 -10.18
C GLY A 9 21.20 -7.64 -11.62
N PHE A 10 20.73 -6.80 -12.54
CA PHE A 10 21.19 -6.76 -13.93
C PHE A 10 21.52 -5.32 -14.32
N LEU A 11 22.74 -5.09 -14.78
CA LEU A 11 23.25 -3.79 -15.19
C LEU A 11 23.56 -3.76 -16.69
N LEU A 12 22.94 -2.82 -17.40
CA LEU A 12 23.26 -2.49 -18.79
C LEU A 12 23.96 -1.13 -18.80
N VAL A 13 25.11 -1.05 -19.46
CA VAL A 13 25.87 0.19 -19.64
C VAL A 13 26.25 0.31 -21.10
N ASN A 14 25.83 1.39 -21.77
CA ASN A 14 26.09 1.61 -23.20
C ASN A 14 25.71 0.38 -24.05
N SER A 15 24.59 -0.26 -23.73
CA SER A 15 24.21 -1.57 -24.27
C SER A 15 22.81 -1.49 -24.86
N ASP A 16 22.75 -1.38 -26.19
CA ASP A 16 21.51 -1.23 -26.93
C ASP A 16 21.00 -2.57 -27.49
N ASN A 17 19.69 -2.65 -27.79
CA ASN A 17 19.07 -3.73 -28.54
C ASN A 17 19.15 -5.14 -27.90
N ASN A 18 19.07 -5.23 -26.58
CA ASN A 18 19.07 -6.49 -25.85
C ASN A 18 17.65 -6.92 -25.46
N THR A 19 17.47 -8.22 -25.23
CA THR A 19 16.21 -8.79 -24.73
C THR A 19 16.43 -9.55 -23.44
N PHE A 20 15.73 -9.14 -22.39
CA PHE A 20 15.67 -9.79 -21.09
C PHE A 20 14.27 -10.36 -20.91
N SER A 21 14.18 -11.68 -20.73
CA SER A 21 12.91 -12.34 -20.39
C SER A 21 13.10 -13.37 -19.29
N ASN A 22 12.10 -13.49 -18.41
CA ASN A 22 12.08 -14.48 -17.34
C ASN A 22 13.32 -14.42 -16.43
N ASN A 23 13.76 -13.21 -16.10
CA ASN A 23 14.84 -12.97 -15.15
C ASN A 23 14.29 -12.54 -13.80
N VAL A 24 15.03 -12.83 -12.73
CA VAL A 24 14.65 -12.53 -11.35
C VAL A 24 15.75 -11.70 -10.70
N ALA A 25 15.43 -10.47 -10.29
CA ALA A 25 16.32 -9.55 -9.60
C ALA A 25 15.69 -9.17 -8.25
N ILE A 26 16.21 -9.73 -7.16
CA ILE A 26 15.66 -9.55 -5.81
C ILE A 26 16.73 -9.14 -4.80
N ASN A 27 16.34 -8.41 -3.75
CA ASN A 27 17.25 -8.00 -2.67
C ASN A 27 18.52 -7.29 -3.13
N ASN A 28 18.48 -6.59 -4.27
CA ASN A 28 19.60 -5.77 -4.75
C ASN A 28 19.38 -4.30 -4.35
N LEU A 29 20.34 -3.39 -4.57
CA LEU A 29 20.04 -1.95 -4.49
C LEU A 29 19.04 -1.56 -5.61
N HIS A 30 19.34 -1.96 -6.84
CA HIS A 30 18.39 -1.90 -7.96
C HIS A 30 18.20 -3.28 -8.60
N GLY A 31 16.99 -3.61 -9.02
CA GLY A 31 16.73 -4.88 -9.71
C GLY A 31 17.35 -4.91 -11.11
N PHE A 32 16.79 -4.13 -12.04
CA PHE A 32 17.35 -3.88 -13.37
C PHE A 32 17.77 -2.42 -13.49
N ARG A 33 19.01 -2.15 -13.89
CA ARG A 33 19.52 -0.79 -14.10
C ARG A 33 20.01 -0.62 -15.53
N PHE A 34 19.41 0.30 -16.27
CA PHE A 34 19.79 0.64 -17.63
C PHE A 34 20.43 2.02 -17.62
N TRP A 35 21.67 2.11 -18.08
CA TRP A 35 22.41 3.37 -18.14
C TRP A 35 22.94 3.59 -19.55
N HIS A 36 22.51 4.67 -20.19
CA HIS A 36 22.83 4.95 -21.60
C HIS A 36 22.53 3.76 -22.52
N SER A 37 21.41 3.08 -22.29
CA SER A 37 21.09 1.78 -22.92
C SER A 37 19.70 1.82 -23.54
N ASN A 38 19.66 1.89 -24.86
CA ASN A 38 18.46 2.19 -25.64
C ASN A 38 17.90 0.94 -26.35
N ASN A 39 16.62 0.99 -26.71
CA ASN A 39 15.98 -0.04 -27.53
C ASN A 39 16.05 -1.46 -26.93
N ASN A 40 16.11 -1.60 -25.61
CA ASN A 40 16.09 -2.90 -24.95
C ASN A 40 14.65 -3.33 -24.63
N THR A 41 14.43 -4.64 -24.59
CA THR A 41 13.16 -5.23 -24.15
C THR A 41 13.36 -5.94 -22.82
N LEU A 42 12.57 -5.59 -21.81
CA LEU A 42 12.48 -6.28 -20.53
C LEU A 42 11.04 -6.77 -20.34
N THR A 43 10.84 -8.09 -20.34
CA THR A 43 9.50 -8.67 -20.24
C THR A 43 9.44 -9.90 -19.34
N ASN A 44 8.27 -10.16 -18.75
CA ASN A 44 8.00 -11.34 -17.92
C ASN A 44 9.08 -11.59 -16.85
N SER A 45 9.71 -10.51 -16.35
CA SER A 45 10.78 -10.58 -15.37
C SER A 45 10.29 -10.07 -14.01
N THR A 46 10.98 -10.49 -12.96
CA THR A 46 10.67 -10.16 -11.57
C THR A 46 11.76 -9.25 -11.01
N ALA A 47 11.38 -8.10 -10.46
CA ALA A 47 12.28 -7.08 -9.93
C ALA A 47 11.74 -6.56 -8.59
N ASN A 48 11.78 -7.42 -7.58
CA ASN A 48 11.08 -7.20 -6.30
C ASN A 48 12.04 -7.04 -5.13
N SER A 49 11.58 -6.39 -4.07
CA SER A 49 12.33 -6.35 -2.79
C SER A 49 13.74 -5.78 -2.96
N ASN A 50 13.93 -4.84 -3.90
CA ASN A 50 15.20 -4.14 -4.05
C ASN A 50 15.17 -2.86 -3.18
N LEU A 51 16.31 -2.49 -2.62
CA LEU A 51 16.41 -1.43 -1.62
C LEU A 51 15.99 -0.05 -2.17
N GLU A 52 16.11 0.20 -3.47
CA GLU A 52 15.63 1.44 -4.08
C GLU A 52 14.56 1.19 -5.14
N TYR A 53 15.00 0.79 -6.34
CA TYR A 53 14.11 0.68 -7.50
C TYR A 53 14.12 -0.73 -8.06
N GLY A 54 12.94 -1.21 -8.47
CA GLY A 54 12.85 -2.48 -9.18
C GLY A 54 13.50 -2.37 -10.55
N ILE A 55 13.12 -1.35 -11.32
CA ILE A 55 13.68 -1.05 -12.64
C ILE A 55 14.05 0.43 -12.69
N TYR A 56 15.32 0.74 -12.98
CA TYR A 56 15.84 2.11 -13.05
C TYR A 56 16.46 2.39 -14.42
N LEU A 57 15.99 3.43 -15.10
CA LEU A 57 16.46 3.88 -16.40
C LEU A 57 17.05 5.28 -16.29
N ASP A 58 18.29 5.42 -16.76
CA ASP A 58 19.04 6.67 -16.78
C ASP A 58 19.62 6.88 -18.18
N ASN A 59 19.22 7.97 -18.84
CA ASN A 59 19.57 8.30 -20.23
C ASN A 59 19.32 7.14 -21.21
N SER A 60 18.22 6.40 -21.01
CA SER A 60 17.97 5.11 -21.67
C SER A 60 16.61 5.15 -22.38
N ASN A 61 16.64 5.30 -23.70
CA ASN A 61 15.49 5.65 -24.52
C ASN A 61 14.91 4.45 -25.28
N TYR A 62 13.63 4.57 -25.65
CA TYR A 62 12.93 3.62 -26.53
C TYR A 62 12.98 2.15 -26.07
N ASN A 63 13.06 1.91 -24.77
CA ASN A 63 13.00 0.60 -24.16
C ASN A 63 11.54 0.14 -24.02
N ASN A 64 11.30 -1.16 -24.15
CA ASN A 64 10.00 -1.79 -23.95
C ASN A 64 10.02 -2.60 -22.65
N ILE A 65 9.33 -2.10 -21.62
CA ILE A 65 9.28 -2.69 -20.28
C ILE A 65 7.85 -3.11 -19.99
N THR A 66 7.55 -4.39 -20.25
CA THR A 66 6.16 -4.87 -20.20
C THR A 66 6.00 -6.21 -19.51
N ARG A 67 4.88 -6.39 -18.80
CA ARG A 67 4.53 -7.65 -18.11
C ARG A 67 5.57 -8.10 -17.08
N ASN A 68 6.26 -7.16 -16.44
CA ASN A 68 7.17 -7.47 -15.34
C ASN A 68 6.45 -7.35 -13.99
N THR A 69 6.95 -8.05 -13.00
CA THR A 69 6.48 -7.99 -11.61
C THR A 69 7.47 -7.16 -10.79
N VAL A 70 7.03 -6.03 -10.24
CA VAL A 70 7.95 -4.97 -9.75
C VAL A 70 7.46 -4.36 -8.42
N PHE A 71 7.41 -5.16 -7.35
CA PHE A 71 6.84 -4.77 -6.05
C PHE A 71 7.85 -4.78 -4.89
N PHE A 72 7.51 -4.14 -3.77
CA PHE A 72 8.34 -4.01 -2.56
C PHE A 72 9.72 -3.39 -2.79
N ASN A 73 9.85 -2.48 -3.76
CA ASN A 73 11.06 -1.70 -3.93
C ASN A 73 10.89 -0.38 -3.16
N GLU A 74 11.81 -0.03 -2.26
CA GLU A 74 11.52 0.97 -1.21
C GLU A 74 11.29 2.39 -1.75
N LEU A 75 11.97 2.78 -2.82
CA LEU A 75 11.81 4.11 -3.43
C LEU A 75 10.80 4.11 -4.58
N GLY A 76 10.69 3.01 -5.32
CA GLY A 76 9.69 2.91 -6.39
C GLY A 76 9.82 1.69 -7.28
N SER A 77 8.74 1.35 -7.99
CA SER A 77 8.76 0.20 -8.90
C SER A 77 9.63 0.45 -10.13
N ILE A 78 9.28 1.46 -10.93
CA ILE A 78 9.99 1.82 -12.16
C ILE A 78 10.29 3.32 -12.10
N PHE A 79 11.54 3.70 -12.30
CA PHE A 79 11.98 5.09 -12.28
C PHE A 79 12.77 5.43 -13.56
N GLU A 80 12.46 6.57 -14.16
CA GLU A 80 13.08 7.07 -15.39
C GLU A 80 13.68 8.45 -15.16
N VAL A 81 14.93 8.66 -15.57
CA VAL A 81 15.58 9.98 -15.57
C VAL A 81 16.23 10.23 -16.94
N ASP A 82 15.99 11.41 -17.49
CA ASP A 82 16.49 11.84 -18.81
C ASP A 82 16.22 10.81 -19.93
N CYS A 83 15.04 10.17 -19.86
CA CYS A 83 14.60 9.17 -20.81
C CYS A 83 13.49 9.70 -21.72
N VAL A 84 13.41 9.15 -22.93
CA VAL A 84 12.39 9.49 -23.92
C VAL A 84 11.89 8.21 -24.60
N GLY A 85 10.57 8.14 -24.78
CA GLY A 85 9.95 7.16 -25.67
C GLY A 85 9.96 5.71 -25.18
N ASN A 86 10.19 5.47 -23.88
CA ASN A 86 10.05 4.13 -23.32
C ASN A 86 8.57 3.73 -23.27
N GLU A 87 8.30 2.45 -23.56
CA GLU A 87 6.97 1.85 -23.45
C GLU A 87 6.90 1.05 -22.15
N ILE A 88 6.17 1.58 -21.16
CA ILE A 88 5.98 0.95 -19.86
C ILE A 88 4.51 0.60 -19.69
N SER A 89 4.15 -0.67 -19.91
CA SER A 89 2.75 -1.10 -19.87
C SER A 89 2.57 -2.53 -19.37
N GLY A 90 1.43 -2.81 -18.74
CA GLY A 90 1.09 -4.16 -18.27
C GLY A 90 2.04 -4.74 -17.22
N ASN A 91 2.90 -3.93 -16.59
CA ASN A 91 3.68 -4.37 -15.42
C ASN A 91 2.78 -4.44 -14.19
N ILE A 92 3.11 -5.34 -13.28
CA ILE A 92 2.40 -5.61 -12.04
C ILE A 92 3.11 -4.87 -10.91
N TYR A 93 2.37 -4.01 -10.22
CA TYR A 93 2.86 -3.17 -9.13
C TYR A 93 2.27 -3.60 -7.78
N SER A 94 2.92 -3.20 -6.69
CA SER A 94 2.27 -3.21 -5.38
C SER A 94 1.14 -2.17 -5.36
N PRO A 95 0.08 -2.41 -4.55
CA PRO A 95 -0.76 -1.32 -4.07
C PRO A 95 0.11 -0.20 -3.47
N GLY A 96 -0.27 1.05 -3.69
CA GLY A 96 0.43 2.22 -3.16
C GLY A 96 0.23 2.37 -1.65
N THR A 97 1.10 3.13 -0.99
CA THR A 97 0.90 3.52 0.40
C THR A 97 -0.35 4.38 0.55
N PHE A 98 -1.06 4.20 1.66
CA PHE A 98 -2.31 4.91 1.98
C PHE A 98 -2.50 5.01 3.48
N PHE A 99 -3.40 5.90 3.92
CA PHE A 99 -3.59 6.23 5.33
C PHE A 99 -5.05 6.08 5.72
N LEU A 100 -5.29 5.49 6.89
CA LEU A 100 -6.56 5.36 7.57
C LEU A 100 -6.69 6.44 8.65
N GLU A 101 -7.86 7.06 8.70
CA GLU A 101 -8.28 8.04 9.70
C GLU A 101 -9.69 7.70 10.21
N SER A 102 -10.07 8.33 11.33
CA SER A 102 -11.40 8.27 11.91
C SER A 102 -11.90 9.69 12.18
N ASP A 103 -13.21 9.90 12.06
CA ASP A 103 -13.87 11.13 12.50
C ASP A 103 -14.14 11.15 14.02
N ALA A 104 -13.88 10.04 14.73
CA ALA A 104 -13.91 10.01 16.19
C ALA A 104 -12.87 11.00 16.76
N GLY A 105 -13.32 11.84 17.70
CA GLY A 105 -12.43 12.75 18.43
C GLY A 105 -11.47 12.01 19.38
N GLU A 106 -11.03 12.68 20.45
CA GLU A 106 -10.18 12.03 21.47
C GLU A 106 -10.87 10.78 22.09
N PHE A 107 -12.19 10.85 22.22
CA PHE A 107 -13.06 9.75 22.58
C PHE A 107 -14.30 9.77 21.69
N ASP A 108 -14.79 8.58 21.35
CA ASP A 108 -16.11 8.40 20.75
C ASP A 108 -17.17 8.22 21.86
N ALA A 109 -18.30 8.93 21.75
CA ALA A 109 -19.25 9.09 22.85
C ALA A 109 -20.48 8.16 22.76
N ASP A 110 -20.74 7.58 21.59
CA ASP A 110 -21.97 6.81 21.32
C ASP A 110 -21.74 5.49 20.55
N GLY A 111 -20.49 5.15 20.22
CA GLY A 111 -20.15 3.93 19.50
C GLY A 111 -20.29 4.06 17.99
N THR A 112 -20.48 5.28 17.47
CA THR A 112 -20.73 5.57 16.06
C THR A 112 -19.72 6.55 15.49
N PHE A 113 -18.96 6.11 14.48
CA PHE A 113 -17.94 6.92 13.82
C PHE A 113 -17.64 6.38 12.42
N THR A 114 -17.11 7.23 11.56
CA THR A 114 -16.70 6.89 10.20
C THR A 114 -15.20 6.66 10.14
N LEU A 115 -14.81 5.53 9.56
CA LEU A 115 -13.45 5.27 9.12
C LEU A 115 -13.30 5.70 7.66
N THR A 116 -12.28 6.49 7.36
CA THR A 116 -11.96 6.91 5.98
C THR A 116 -10.50 6.65 5.68
N TRP A 117 -10.19 6.21 4.47
CA TRP A 117 -8.80 6.06 4.04
C TRP A 117 -8.51 6.71 2.70
N THR A 118 -7.25 7.05 2.45
CA THR A 118 -6.83 7.53 1.13
C THR A 118 -6.80 6.38 0.13
N VAL A 119 -6.96 6.69 -1.16
CA VAL A 119 -6.90 5.68 -2.23
C VAL A 119 -5.50 5.08 -2.31
N SER A 120 -5.39 3.76 -2.22
CA SER A 120 -4.18 3.01 -2.57
C SER A 120 -4.12 2.81 -4.08
N GLN A 121 -3.11 3.40 -4.74
CA GLN A 121 -2.92 3.24 -6.18
C GLN A 121 -2.72 1.76 -6.54
N ASN A 122 -3.27 1.29 -7.65
CA ASN A 122 -3.19 -0.11 -8.09
C ASN A 122 -3.83 -1.14 -7.14
N ALA A 123 -4.65 -0.71 -6.17
CA ALA A 123 -5.50 -1.60 -5.40
C ALA A 123 -6.81 -1.87 -6.15
N ASP A 124 -7.24 -3.13 -6.15
CA ASP A 124 -8.51 -3.60 -6.68
C ASP A 124 -9.62 -3.53 -5.60
N ASN A 125 -9.28 -3.78 -4.33
CA ASN A 125 -10.22 -3.75 -3.20
C ASN A 125 -9.49 -3.60 -1.84
N TYR A 126 -10.26 -3.53 -0.75
CA TYR A 126 -9.77 -3.37 0.62
C TYR A 126 -10.45 -4.35 1.59
N THR A 127 -9.72 -4.72 2.64
CA THR A 127 -10.24 -5.42 3.83
C THR A 127 -9.97 -4.59 5.07
N LEU A 128 -11.01 -4.30 5.83
CA LEU A 128 -10.98 -3.57 7.09
C LEU A 128 -10.88 -4.56 8.25
N TYR A 129 -9.95 -4.30 9.17
CA TYR A 129 -9.72 -5.10 10.36
C TYR A 129 -10.05 -4.34 11.63
N GLN A 130 -10.63 -5.03 12.60
CA GLN A 130 -10.87 -4.57 13.96
C GLN A 130 -10.23 -5.56 14.94
N ASN A 131 -9.28 -5.11 15.77
CA ASN A 131 -8.57 -5.94 16.74
C ASN A 131 -7.97 -7.22 16.12
N SER A 132 -7.39 -7.10 14.92
CA SER A 132 -6.84 -8.19 14.10
C SER A 132 -7.85 -9.17 13.47
N GLU A 133 -9.14 -8.99 13.71
CA GLU A 133 -10.20 -9.77 13.04
C GLU A 133 -10.74 -9.00 11.83
N ILE A 134 -11.16 -9.73 10.79
CA ILE A 134 -11.79 -9.13 9.61
C ILE A 134 -13.15 -8.58 10.01
N LEU A 135 -13.34 -7.28 9.80
CA LEU A 135 -14.63 -6.61 9.98
C LEU A 135 -15.42 -6.56 8.67
N ALA A 136 -14.75 -6.24 7.56
CA ALA A 136 -15.34 -6.19 6.23
C ALA A 136 -14.28 -6.44 5.15
N GLU A 137 -14.65 -7.10 4.05
CA GLU A 137 -13.74 -7.49 2.96
C GLU A 137 -14.33 -7.17 1.58
N GLY A 138 -13.47 -7.09 0.56
CA GLY A 138 -13.88 -6.83 -0.81
C GLY A 138 -14.42 -5.41 -1.04
N LEU A 139 -14.08 -4.48 -0.16
CA LEU A 139 -14.52 -3.09 -0.23
C LEU A 139 -13.88 -2.42 -1.46
N THR A 140 -14.68 -1.77 -2.29
CA THR A 140 -14.19 -0.93 -3.40
C THR A 140 -14.36 0.56 -3.12
N VAL A 141 -14.80 0.87 -1.90
CA VAL A 141 -14.94 2.23 -1.36
C VAL A 141 -13.76 2.55 -0.46
N THR A 142 -13.65 3.80 -0.05
CA THR A 142 -12.60 4.26 0.87
C THR A 142 -13.15 4.81 2.19
N GLU A 143 -14.34 4.35 2.57
CA GLU A 143 -15.02 4.72 3.80
C GLU A 143 -15.83 3.55 4.36
N TYR A 144 -15.99 3.52 5.68
CA TYR A 144 -16.79 2.52 6.38
C TYR A 144 -17.39 3.11 7.66
N ASN A 145 -18.71 3.01 7.82
CA ASN A 145 -19.40 3.50 9.02
C ASN A 145 -19.43 2.42 10.10
N ILE A 146 -18.94 2.73 11.29
CA ILE A 146 -19.03 1.90 12.49
C ILE A 146 -20.24 2.37 13.30
N THR A 147 -21.05 1.43 13.79
CA THR A 147 -22.20 1.72 14.65
C THR A 147 -22.26 0.73 15.82
N ASP A 148 -22.90 1.14 16.92
CA ASP A 148 -23.23 0.29 18.07
C ASP A 148 -22.00 -0.35 18.76
N LEU A 149 -20.82 0.26 18.64
CA LEU A 149 -19.62 -0.23 19.31
C LEU A 149 -19.73 0.02 20.82
N SER A 150 -19.49 -1.01 21.63
CA SER A 150 -19.53 -0.88 23.11
C SER A 150 -18.36 -0.06 23.64
N PRO A 151 -18.43 0.48 24.87
CA PRO A 151 -17.30 1.17 25.49
C PRO A 151 -16.07 0.26 25.57
N GLY A 152 -14.94 0.76 25.08
CA GLY A 152 -13.72 -0.03 24.92
C GLY A 152 -12.66 0.68 24.09
N THR A 153 -11.51 0.04 23.94
CA THR A 153 -10.44 0.50 23.04
C THR A 153 -10.33 -0.48 21.88
N TYR A 154 -10.36 0.05 20.66
CA TYR A 154 -10.36 -0.72 19.43
C TYR A 154 -9.21 -0.29 18.53
N GLU A 155 -8.53 -1.25 17.95
CA GLU A 155 -7.51 -1.05 16.93
C GLU A 155 -8.09 -1.31 15.54
N PHE A 156 -7.87 -0.38 14.62
CA PHE A 156 -8.30 -0.51 13.23
C PHE A 156 -7.14 -0.33 12.27
N TYR A 157 -7.15 -1.10 11.20
CA TYR A 157 -6.28 -0.92 10.04
C TYR A 157 -6.98 -1.50 8.80
N VAL A 158 -6.58 -1.02 7.63
CA VAL A 158 -7.09 -1.48 6.34
C VAL A 158 -5.95 -2.11 5.57
N LYS A 159 -6.24 -3.19 4.85
CA LYS A 159 -5.34 -3.76 3.85
C LYS A 159 -5.89 -3.47 2.46
N ALA A 160 -5.06 -2.94 1.58
CA ALA A 160 -5.35 -2.77 0.16
C ALA A 160 -4.84 -3.98 -0.61
N PHE A 161 -5.66 -4.54 -1.49
CA PHE A 161 -5.33 -5.73 -2.27
C PHE A 161 -5.35 -5.44 -3.75
N ASN A 162 -4.46 -6.10 -4.49
CA ASN A 162 -4.71 -6.42 -5.89
C ASN A 162 -4.56 -7.92 -6.13
N ILE A 163 -4.83 -8.39 -7.35
CA ILE A 163 -4.76 -9.82 -7.73
C ILE A 163 -3.45 -10.53 -7.32
N ASN A 164 -2.40 -9.78 -6.95
CA ASN A 164 -1.09 -10.32 -6.63
C ASN A 164 -0.60 -10.09 -5.18
N ARG A 165 -1.08 -9.05 -4.46
CA ARG A 165 -0.50 -8.62 -3.15
C ARG A 165 -1.44 -7.80 -2.25
N GLU A 166 -1.05 -7.66 -0.99
CA GLU A 166 -1.63 -6.78 0.03
C GLU A 166 -0.62 -5.71 0.52
N VAL A 167 -1.11 -4.53 0.88
CA VAL A 167 -0.36 -3.46 1.60
C VAL A 167 -1.23 -2.95 2.73
N ASP A 168 -0.64 -2.77 3.91
CA ASP A 168 -1.33 -2.30 5.09
C ASP A 168 -1.35 -0.75 5.15
N SER A 169 -2.43 -0.17 5.68
CA SER A 169 -2.46 1.22 6.13
C SER A 169 -1.68 1.39 7.44
N ASN A 170 -1.65 2.61 7.98
CA ASN A 170 -1.39 2.80 9.40
C ASN A 170 -2.47 2.13 10.27
N THR A 171 -2.10 1.79 11.50
CA THR A 171 -3.05 1.39 12.55
C THR A 171 -3.49 2.61 13.35
N ILE A 172 -4.80 2.73 13.60
CA ILE A 172 -5.38 3.74 14.49
C ILE A 172 -6.03 3.10 15.71
N LYS A 173 -6.17 3.88 16.79
CA LYS A 173 -6.90 3.50 18.01
C LYS A 173 -8.10 4.40 18.19
N VAL A 174 -9.28 3.80 18.36
CA VAL A 174 -10.50 4.52 18.74
C VAL A 174 -10.92 4.05 20.12
N ILE A 175 -11.17 5.01 21.01
CA ILE A 175 -11.59 4.76 22.38
C ILE A 175 -13.04 5.19 22.52
N VAL A 176 -13.93 4.22 22.71
CA VAL A 176 -15.36 4.45 22.92
C VAL A 176 -15.61 4.59 24.42
N LYS A 177 -16.19 5.73 24.83
CA LYS A 177 -16.56 6.05 26.20
C LYS A 177 -17.90 6.76 26.23
N PHE A 178 -18.94 6.05 26.66
CA PHE A 178 -20.24 6.66 26.86
C PHE A 178 -20.19 7.58 28.08
N LEU A 179 -20.48 8.86 27.87
CA LEU A 179 -20.62 9.81 28.95
C LEU A 179 -21.98 9.59 29.62
N LEU A 180 -21.96 9.17 30.88
CA LEU A 180 -23.14 9.23 31.74
C LEU A 180 -23.40 10.69 32.11
N TYR A 181 -24.39 11.30 31.46
CA TYR A 181 -25.02 12.49 32.01
C TYR A 181 -25.88 12.07 33.20
N ILE A 182 -25.32 12.22 34.40
CA ILE A 182 -26.15 12.25 35.60
C ILE A 182 -26.88 13.59 35.55
N ASP A 183 -28.14 13.58 35.09
CA ASP A 183 -29.08 14.65 35.41
C ASP A 183 -29.03 14.83 36.93
N GLY A 184 -28.62 16.01 37.38
CA GLY A 184 -28.46 16.37 38.79
C GLY A 184 -29.76 16.41 39.59
N ASN A 185 -30.77 15.61 39.23
CA ASN A 185 -31.99 15.45 39.98
C ASN A 185 -31.76 14.57 41.21
N LEU A 186 -31.11 15.17 42.22
CA LEU A 186 -31.06 14.69 43.61
C LEU A 186 -32.43 14.87 44.28
N ASP A 187 -33.49 14.24 43.76
CA ASP A 187 -34.77 14.19 44.48
C ASP A 187 -34.90 12.86 45.24
N PHE A 188 -33.99 12.67 46.21
CA PHE A 188 -34.11 11.65 47.24
C PHE A 188 -35.04 12.14 48.36
N HIS A 189 -36.32 12.31 48.05
CA HIS A 189 -37.38 12.49 49.04
C HIS A 189 -38.31 11.27 49.09
N GLN A 190 -37.75 10.12 49.48
CA GLN A 190 -38.57 9.09 50.12
C GLN A 190 -38.73 9.46 51.60
N THR A 191 -39.88 10.03 51.94
CA THR A 191 -40.34 10.01 53.34
C THR A 191 -40.96 8.64 53.59
N ALA A 192 -40.41 7.93 54.56
CA ALA A 192 -41.02 6.71 55.07
C ALA A 192 -42.25 7.09 55.93
N THR A 193 -43.40 6.52 55.59
CA THR A 193 -44.55 6.35 56.50
C THR A 193 -45.01 4.91 56.45
#